data_AF-A0AAU3NC02-F1
#
_entry.id   AF-A0AAU3NC02-F1
#
_cell.length_a   1.000
_cell.length_b   1.000
_cell.length_c   1.000
_cell.angle_alpha   90.00
_cell.angle_beta   90.00
_cell.angle_gamma   90.00
#
_symmetry.space_group_name_H-M   'P 1'
#
loop_
_entity.id
_entity.type
_entity.pdbx_description
1 polymer ?
#
loop_
_entity_poly.entity_id
_entity_poly.type
_entity_poly.pdbx_seq_one_letter_code
_entity_poly.pdbx_strand_id
1 'polypeptide(L)'
;MATVELRFSALPEHVRTARLVAAAVARRAGVDEAVLDEVRLAVGEACTRAVGLHQSNGISAPVRVTLTEEEKQFSIEVGDEAPHSAPGETAPGASGDPDTDAEEDEMGLAVISGLVDDVEVSADEHGGLIRMSWPTTPPAALVP
;
A
#
# COMPACT_ATOMS: atom_id res chain seq x y z
N MET A 1 16.49 -9.10 -8.90
CA MET A 1 15.62 -8.16 -8.18
C MET A 1 15.46 -6.91 -9.03
N ALA A 2 14.24 -6.66 -9.52
CA ALA A 2 13.91 -5.43 -10.22
C ALA A 2 12.94 -4.63 -9.35
N THR A 3 13.18 -3.32 -9.21
CA THR A 3 12.38 -2.45 -8.35
C THR A 3 11.84 -1.27 -9.12
N VAL A 4 10.57 -0.95 -8.91
CA VAL A 4 9.90 0.26 -9.40
C VAL A 4 9.49 1.06 -8.17
N GLU A 5 9.83 2.35 -8.15
CA GLU A 5 9.41 3.26 -7.09
C GLU A 5 8.48 4.34 -7.66
N LEU A 6 7.36 4.56 -6.99
CA LEU A 6 6.43 5.65 -7.24
C LEU A 6 6.38 6.55 -6.00
N ARG A 7 6.49 7.86 -6.21
CA ARG A 7 6.32 8.88 -5.17
C ARG A 7 5.32 9.91 -5.65
N PHE A 8 4.35 10.26 -4.82
CA PHE A 8 3.32 11.24 -5.15
C PHE A 8 2.89 12.04 -3.94
N SER A 9 2.43 13.27 -4.15
CA SER A 9 1.84 14.10 -3.10
C SER A 9 0.63 13.41 -2.46
N ALA A 10 0.33 13.66 -1.20
CA ALA A 10 -0.80 13.03 -0.52
C ALA A 10 -2.17 13.59 -0.99
N LEU A 11 -2.54 13.30 -2.24
CA LEU A 11 -3.78 13.72 -2.88
C LEU A 11 -4.54 12.48 -3.39
N PRO A 12 -5.87 12.37 -3.15
CA PRO A 12 -6.66 11.19 -3.53
C PRO A 12 -6.63 10.92 -5.05
N GLU A 13 -6.43 11.95 -5.87
CA GLU A 13 -6.31 11.82 -7.33
C GLU A 13 -5.14 10.92 -7.78
N HIS A 14 -4.10 10.77 -6.96
CA HIS A 14 -2.94 9.95 -7.29
C HIS A 14 -3.13 8.47 -6.95
N VAL A 15 -4.08 8.11 -6.09
CA VAL A 15 -4.39 6.71 -5.73
C VAL A 15 -4.72 5.89 -6.97
N ARG A 16 -5.52 6.46 -7.89
CA ARG A 16 -5.84 5.79 -9.16
C ARG A 16 -4.59 5.49 -10.00
N THR A 17 -3.61 6.38 -9.99
CA THR A 17 -2.34 6.19 -10.71
C THR A 17 -1.53 5.06 -10.09
N ALA A 18 -1.43 5.02 -8.76
CA ALA A 18 -0.75 3.94 -8.04
C ALA A 18 -1.35 2.57 -8.37
N ARG A 19 -2.69 2.45 -8.40
CA ARG A 19 -3.40 1.20 -8.77
C ARG A 19 -3.08 0.73 -10.20
N LEU A 20 -3.01 1.66 -11.15
CA LEU A 20 -2.70 1.35 -12.56
C LEU A 20 -1.25 0.86 -12.71
N VAL A 21 -0.30 1.55 -12.06
CA VAL A 21 1.11 1.17 -12.07
C VAL A 21 1.29 -0.19 -11.39
N ALA A 22 0.68 -0.41 -10.23
CA ALA A 22 0.78 -1.67 -9.50
C ALA A 22 0.31 -2.86 -10.32
N ALA A 23 -0.87 -2.76 -10.96
CA ALA A 23 -1.37 -3.83 -11.80
C ALA A 23 -0.47 -4.12 -13.02
N ALA A 24 0.07 -3.07 -13.65
CA ALA A 24 0.96 -3.23 -14.79
C ALA A 24 2.28 -3.92 -14.40
N VAL A 25 2.85 -3.54 -13.25
CA VAL A 25 4.09 -4.13 -12.75
C VAL A 25 3.85 -5.56 -12.25
N ALA A 26 2.75 -5.82 -11.52
CA ALA A 26 2.38 -7.16 -11.05
C ALA A 26 2.19 -8.14 -12.22
N ARG A 27 1.46 -7.72 -13.27
CA ARG A 27 1.30 -8.54 -14.48
C ARG A 27 2.63 -8.84 -15.15
N ARG A 28 3.52 -7.84 -15.23
CA ARG A 28 4.87 -8.03 -15.79
C ARG A 28 5.70 -9.01 -14.95
N ALA A 29 5.57 -8.96 -13.63
CA ALA A 29 6.27 -9.82 -12.68
C ALA A 29 5.73 -11.26 -12.66
N GLY A 30 4.64 -11.56 -13.38
CA GLY A 30 4.07 -12.92 -13.44
C GLY A 30 3.09 -13.26 -12.32
N VAL A 31 2.52 -12.25 -11.66
CA VAL A 31 1.35 -12.44 -10.77
C VAL A 31 0.16 -12.91 -11.61
N ASP A 32 -0.62 -13.86 -11.07
CA ASP A 32 -1.78 -14.42 -11.75
C ASP A 32 -2.79 -13.31 -12.14
N GLU A 33 -3.29 -13.36 -13.36
CA GLU A 33 -4.27 -12.41 -13.87
C GLU A 33 -5.55 -12.42 -13.01
N ALA A 34 -5.90 -13.57 -12.41
CA ALA A 34 -7.08 -13.74 -11.57
C ALA A 34 -7.06 -12.87 -10.30
N VAL A 35 -5.87 -12.54 -9.78
CA VAL A 35 -5.72 -11.74 -8.54
C VAL A 35 -5.36 -10.27 -8.82
N LEU A 36 -5.25 -9.84 -10.08
CA LEU A 36 -4.86 -8.45 -10.38
C LEU A 36 -5.90 -7.41 -9.95
N ASP A 37 -7.18 -7.78 -9.91
CA ASP A 37 -8.22 -6.90 -9.36
C ASP A 37 -8.09 -6.74 -7.84
N GLU A 38 -7.67 -7.80 -7.15
CA GLU A 38 -7.37 -7.80 -5.73
C GLU A 38 -6.12 -6.95 -5.44
N VAL A 39 -5.06 -7.08 -6.24
CA VAL A 39 -3.87 -6.20 -6.19
C VAL A 39 -4.28 -4.72 -6.32
N ARG A 40 -5.14 -4.39 -7.29
CA ARG A 40 -5.61 -3.01 -7.49
C ARG A 40 -6.42 -2.50 -6.31
N LEU A 41 -7.20 -3.36 -5.66
CA LEU A 41 -8.01 -2.98 -4.51
C LEU A 41 -7.11 -2.78 -3.29
N ALA A 42 -6.25 -3.74 -2.98
CA ALA A 42 -5.33 -3.69 -1.85
C ALA A 42 -4.38 -2.47 -1.90
N VAL A 43 -3.81 -2.18 -3.07
CA VAL A 43 -3.00 -0.95 -3.26
C VAL A 43 -3.86 0.31 -3.13
N GLY A 44 -5.12 0.25 -3.55
CA GLY A 44 -6.07 1.34 -3.38
C GLY A 44 -6.29 1.69 -1.92
N GLU A 45 -6.64 0.69 -1.11
CA GLU A 45 -6.86 0.86 0.33
C GLU A 45 -5.59 1.35 1.04
N ALA A 46 -4.44 0.72 0.77
CA ALA A 46 -3.17 1.11 1.39
C ALA A 46 -2.77 2.55 1.05
N CYS A 47 -2.95 2.97 -0.21
CA CYS A 47 -2.66 4.34 -0.62
C CYS A 47 -3.69 5.35 -0.07
N THR A 48 -4.97 4.99 0.01
CA THR A 48 -6.01 5.86 0.61
C THR A 48 -5.69 6.14 2.07
N ARG A 49 -5.34 5.10 2.84
CA ARG A 49 -4.89 5.24 4.24
C ARG A 49 -3.66 6.14 4.36
N ALA A 50 -2.61 5.90 3.57
CA ALA A 50 -1.41 6.73 3.60
C ALA A 50 -1.70 8.21 3.27
N VAL A 51 -2.57 8.46 2.29
CA VAL A 51 -3.01 9.81 1.92
C VAL A 51 -3.80 10.47 3.07
N GLY A 52 -4.75 9.74 3.68
CA GLY A 52 -5.54 10.24 4.80
C GLY A 52 -4.67 10.63 6.00
N LEU A 53 -3.74 9.75 6.38
CA LEU A 53 -2.78 9.98 7.46
C LEU A 53 -1.88 11.18 7.20
N HIS A 54 -1.39 11.35 5.97
CA HIS A 54 -0.61 12.53 5.59
C HIS A 54 -1.42 13.82 5.68
N GLN A 55 -2.67 13.80 5.22
CA GLN A 55 -3.55 14.98 5.25
C GLN A 55 -3.92 15.39 6.68
N SER A 56 -4.30 14.44 7.53
CA SER A 56 -4.69 14.71 8.92
C SER A 56 -3.52 15.22 9.78
N ASN A 57 -2.28 14.82 9.45
CA ASN A 57 -1.06 15.25 10.14
C ASN A 57 -0.32 16.43 9.46
N GLY A 58 -0.84 16.96 8.34
CA GLY A 58 -0.22 18.09 7.63
C GLY A 58 1.15 17.76 7.02
N ILE A 59 1.37 16.50 6.63
CA ILE A 59 2.63 16.02 6.05
C ILE A 59 2.69 16.40 4.57
N SER A 60 3.79 17.05 4.20
CA SER A 60 4.06 17.47 2.81
C SER A 60 5.02 16.55 2.07
N ALA A 61 5.65 15.61 2.78
CA ALA A 61 6.45 14.57 2.17
C ALA A 61 5.57 13.66 1.29
N PRO A 62 6.11 13.09 0.20
CA PRO A 62 5.31 12.25 -0.69
C PRO A 62 5.05 10.86 -0.09
N VAL A 63 3.87 10.30 -0.38
CA VAL A 63 3.60 8.87 -0.18
C VAL A 63 4.56 8.06 -1.07
N ARG A 64 5.12 6.99 -0.52
CA ARG A 64 6.05 6.10 -1.23
C ARG A 64 5.38 4.77 -1.52
N VAL A 65 5.48 4.31 -2.77
CA VAL A 65 5.07 2.97 -3.18
C VAL A 65 6.24 2.28 -3.86
N THR A 66 6.74 1.19 -3.27
CA THR A 66 7.85 0.39 -3.81
C THR A 66 7.28 -0.94 -4.29
N LEU A 67 7.58 -1.31 -5.54
CA LEU A 67 7.15 -2.57 -6.14
C LEU A 67 8.38 -3.38 -6.50
N THR A 68 8.51 -4.58 -5.94
CA THR A 68 9.72 -5.39 -6.04
C THR A 68 9.40 -6.75 -6.64
N GLU A 69 10.13 -7.09 -7.69
CA GLU A 69 10.08 -8.38 -8.37
C GLU A 69 11.29 -9.24 -7.95
N GLU A 70 10.98 -10.37 -7.33
CA GLU A 70 11.91 -11.42 -6.93
C GLU A 70 11.65 -12.71 -7.73
N GLU A 71 12.44 -13.76 -7.51
CA GLU A 71 12.39 -14.98 -8.34
C GLU A 71 11.04 -15.72 -8.30
N LYS A 72 10.31 -15.64 -7.18
CA LYS A 72 9.05 -16.36 -6.95
C LYS A 72 7.97 -15.52 -6.26
N GLN A 73 8.28 -14.25 -6.01
CA GLN A 73 7.42 -13.36 -5.25
C GLN A 73 7.48 -11.97 -5.85
N PHE A 74 6.34 -11.30 -5.82
CA PHE A 74 6.19 -9.90 -6.10
C PHE A 74 5.65 -9.23 -4.85
N SER A 75 6.30 -8.16 -4.41
CA SER A 75 5.88 -7.42 -3.22
C SER A 75 5.62 -5.94 -3.54
N ILE A 76 4.66 -5.37 -2.81
CA ILE A 76 4.36 -3.95 -2.83
C ILE A 76 4.44 -3.43 -1.39
N GLU A 77 5.19 -2.36 -1.20
CA GLU A 77 5.26 -1.62 0.05
C GLU A 77 4.65 -0.23 -0.15
N VAL A 78 3.69 0.14 0.70
CA VAL A 78 3.12 1.49 0.76
C VAL A 78 3.51 2.11 2.10
N GLY A 79 4.28 3.19 2.03
CA GLY A 79 4.81 3.90 3.19
C GLY A 79 4.23 5.30 3.34
N ASP A 80 3.84 5.62 4.57
CA ASP A 80 3.51 6.97 5.02
C ASP A 80 4.61 7.51 5.97
N GLU A 81 4.51 8.78 6.36
CA GLU A 81 5.45 9.43 7.29
C GLU A 81 4.67 9.96 8.51
N ALA A 82 3.47 9.41 8.75
CA ALA A 82 2.61 9.84 9.83
C ALA A 82 3.07 9.20 11.15
N PRO A 83 3.24 10.00 12.21
CA PRO A 83 3.62 9.44 13.50
C PRO A 83 2.51 8.53 14.02
N HIS A 84 2.81 7.25 14.21
CA HIS A 84 1.90 6.33 14.89
C HIS A 84 2.14 6.40 16.39
N SER A 85 1.20 6.98 17.13
CA SER A 85 1.19 6.87 18.60
C SER A 85 1.06 5.41 19.00
N ALA A 86 1.83 4.98 19.99
CA ALA A 86 1.59 3.70 20.67
C ALA A 86 0.12 3.65 21.18
N PRO A 87 -0.51 2.47 21.26
CA PRO A 87 -1.89 2.36 21.73
C PRO A 87 -2.01 2.98 23.13
N GLY A 88 -2.62 4.18 23.23
CA GLY A 88 -2.78 4.91 24.49
C GLY A 88 -2.62 6.43 24.43
N GLU A 89 -2.11 7.02 23.34
CA GLU A 89 -1.91 8.48 23.24
C GLU A 89 -2.71 9.09 22.07
N THR A 90 -3.99 9.34 22.29
CA THR A 90 -4.80 10.22 21.43
C THR A 90 -4.49 11.68 21.74
N ALA A 91 -3.78 12.34 20.84
CA ALA A 91 -3.63 13.80 20.84
C ALA A 91 -4.86 14.43 20.13
N PRO A 92 -5.56 15.39 20.76
CA PRO A 92 -6.72 16.03 20.15
C PRO A 92 -6.27 17.17 19.21
N GLY A 93 -6.58 17.10 17.92
CA GLY A 93 -6.29 18.21 17.01
C GLY A 93 -6.54 18.06 15.52
N ALA A 94 -6.88 16.88 14.99
CA ALA A 94 -7.19 16.75 13.57
C ALA A 94 -8.60 17.30 13.27
N SER A 95 -8.71 18.20 12.30
CA SER A 95 -9.96 18.74 11.77
C SER A 95 -10.66 17.73 10.85
N GLY A 96 -11.11 16.64 11.46
CA GLY A 96 -11.92 15.54 10.94
C GLY A 96 -12.60 14.87 12.14
N ASP A 97 -13.59 14.00 11.92
CA ASP A 97 -14.08 13.18 13.02
C ASP A 97 -13.07 12.04 13.21
N PRO A 98 -12.20 12.09 14.23
CA PRO A 98 -11.10 11.14 14.37
C PRO A 98 -11.60 9.70 14.54
N ASP A 99 -12.84 9.53 14.99
CA ASP A 99 -13.49 8.22 15.07
C ASP A 99 -13.81 7.67 13.67
N THR A 100 -14.28 8.52 12.73
CA THR A 100 -14.59 8.08 11.36
C THR A 100 -13.34 7.74 10.56
N ASP A 101 -12.28 8.55 10.64
CA ASP A 101 -11.02 8.27 9.93
C ASP A 101 -10.38 6.95 10.43
N ALA A 102 -10.48 6.68 11.73
CA ALA A 102 -10.00 5.43 12.32
C ALA A 102 -10.85 4.21 11.88
N GLU A 103 -12.17 4.35 11.80
CA GLU A 103 -13.08 3.31 11.28
C GLU A 103 -12.81 3.01 9.79
N GLU A 104 -12.56 4.04 8.97
CA GLU A 104 -12.21 3.87 7.56
C GLU A 104 -10.85 3.17 7.39
N ASP A 105 -9.86 3.54 8.20
CA ASP A 105 -8.54 2.89 8.23
C ASP A 105 -8.64 1.41 8.63
N GLU A 106 -9.40 1.10 9.67
CA GLU A 106 -9.62 -0.28 10.13
C GLU A 106 -10.33 -1.11 9.05
N MET A 107 -11.34 -0.54 8.41
CA MET A 107 -12.05 -1.19 7.30
C MET A 107 -11.13 -1.46 6.11
N GLY A 108 -10.30 -0.48 5.71
CA GLY A 108 -9.33 -0.64 4.63
C GLY A 108 -8.31 -1.76 4.93
N LEU A 109 -7.79 -1.83 6.15
CA LEU A 109 -6.89 -2.91 6.58
C LEU A 109 -7.57 -4.28 6.60
N ALA A 110 -8.85 -4.34 7.00
CA ALA A 110 -9.64 -5.57 6.95
C ALA A 110 -9.87 -6.04 5.50
N VAL A 111 -10.11 -5.10 4.57
CA VAL A 111 -10.22 -5.40 3.13
C VAL A 111 -8.90 -5.96 2.59
N ILE A 112 -7.76 -5.32 2.90
CA ILE A 112 -6.44 -5.82 2.48
C ILE A 112 -6.20 -7.24 3.02
N SER A 113 -6.44 -7.46 4.31
CA SER A 113 -6.24 -8.76 4.96
C SER A 113 -7.16 -9.86 4.41
N GLY A 114 -8.32 -9.49 3.86
CA GLY A 114 -9.23 -10.44 3.21
C GLY A 114 -8.86 -10.78 1.76
N LEU A 115 -7.97 -10.00 1.14
CA LEU A 115 -7.59 -10.13 -0.28
C LEU A 115 -6.15 -10.63 -0.47
N VAL A 116 -5.26 -10.35 0.48
CA VAL A 116 -3.83 -10.62 0.37
C VAL A 116 -3.42 -11.68 1.38
N ASP A 117 -2.84 -12.79 0.92
CA ASP A 117 -2.41 -13.88 1.78
C ASP A 117 -1.20 -13.52 2.66
N ASP A 118 -0.25 -12.74 2.15
CA ASP A 118 0.94 -12.25 2.87
C ASP A 118 0.88 -10.74 3.02
N VAL A 119 0.40 -10.26 4.18
CA VAL A 119 0.37 -8.85 4.55
C VAL A 119 1.06 -8.63 5.90
N GLU A 120 1.94 -7.63 5.95
CA GLU A 120 2.56 -7.13 7.16
C GLU A 120 2.29 -5.64 7.29
N VAL A 121 1.80 -5.25 8.46
CA VAL A 121 1.63 -3.85 8.83
C VAL A 121 2.60 -3.55 9.95
N SER A 122 3.48 -2.59 9.71
CA SER A 122 4.43 -2.09 10.70
C SER A 122 4.29 -0.58 10.80
N ALA A 123 4.63 -0.04 11.96
CA ALA A 123 4.64 1.39 12.20
C ALA A 123 5.70 1.70 13.26
N ASP A 124 6.39 2.82 13.08
CA ASP A 124 7.33 3.35 14.05
C ASP A 124 7.15 4.87 14.20
N GLU A 125 8.09 5.52 14.89
CA GLU A 125 8.07 6.97 15.10
C GLU A 125 8.20 7.80 13.80
N HIS A 126 8.61 7.17 12.69
CA HIS A 126 8.84 7.80 11.39
C HIS A 126 7.72 7.56 10.38
N GLY A 127 6.78 6.64 10.64
CA GLY A 127 5.70 6.34 9.70
C GLY A 127 5.17 4.92 9.77
N GLY A 128 4.11 4.68 8.99
CA GLY A 128 3.54 3.36 8.75
C GLY A 128 4.06 2.74 7.45
N LEU A 129 4.15 1.41 7.43
CA LEU A 129 4.48 0.62 6.25
C LEU A 129 3.54 -0.58 6.15
N ILE A 130 2.84 -0.68 5.02
CA ILE A 130 2.05 -1.85 4.63
C ILE A 130 2.81 -2.60 3.54
N ARG A 131 3.29 -3.81 3.85
CA ARG A 131 3.92 -4.73 2.90
C ARG A 131 2.93 -5.80 2.51
N MET A 132 2.74 -6.01 1.21
CA MET A 132 1.86 -7.02 0.63
C MET A 132 2.63 -7.85 -0.39
N SER A 133 2.39 -9.15 -0.46
CA SER A 133 3.08 -10.02 -1.42
C SER A 133 2.17 -11.01 -2.13
N TRP A 134 2.55 -11.33 -3.37
CA TRP A 134 1.90 -12.32 -4.22
C TRP A 134 2.92 -13.28 -4.81
N PRO A 135 2.58 -14.57 -4.96
CA PRO A 135 3.43 -15.52 -5.68
C PRO A 135 3.50 -15.14 -7.17
N THR A 136 4.67 -15.33 -7.77
CA THR A 136 4.86 -15.16 -9.21
C THR A 136 5.05 -16.50 -9.89
N THR A 137 4.48 -16.65 -11.09
CA THR A 137 4.82 -17.78 -11.95
C THR A 137 6.08 -17.42 -12.72
N PRO A 138 7.18 -18.18 -12.60
CA PRO A 138 8.37 -17.90 -13.39
C PRO A 138 8.02 -17.99 -14.88
N PRO A 139 8.59 -17.11 -15.73
CA PRO A 139 8.33 -17.17 -17.16
C PRO A 139 8.65 -18.56 -17.67
N ALA A 140 7.70 -19.18 -18.38
CA ALA A 140 7.90 -20.49 -18.98
C ALA A 140 9.20 -20.43 -19.80
N ALA A 141 10.20 -21.23 -19.39
CA ALA A 141 11.46 -21.31 -20.12
C ALA A 141 11.12 -21.68 -21.56
N LEU A 142 11.42 -20.78 -22.50
CA LEU A 142 11.36 -21.07 -23.93
C LEU A 142 12.29 -22.25 -24.19
N VAL A 143 11.71 -23.44 -24.36
CA VAL A 143 12.45 -24.64 -24.77
C VAL A 143 12.90 -24.39 -26.22
N PRO A 144 14.21 -24.43 -26.52
CA PRO A 144 14.73 -24.18 -27.87
C PRO A 144 14.33 -25.29 -28.86
#